data_AF-A0A6G1YXW3-F1
#
_entry.id   AF-A0A6G1YXW3-F1
#
_cell.length_a   1.000
_cell.length_b   1.000
_cell.length_c   1.000
_cell.angle_alpha   90.00
_cell.angle_beta   90.00
_cell.angle_gamma   90.00
#
_symmetry.space_group_name_H-M   'P 1'
#
loop_
_entity.id
_entity.type
_entity.pdbx_description
1 polymer ?
#
loop_
_entity_poly.entity_id
_entity_poly.type
_entity_poly.pdbx_seq_one_letter_code
_entity_poly.pdbx_strand_id
1 'polypeptide(L)'
;MLNELNKDRVDSKKPRKEGLTSVVDRLQAIDKENFEILSPYIDIVKIYNVIPLLISEAVLEKKIKFYHDFDIQISTGSTITELTILENSFDKFVKEAAKLGFDIIEIAENNLQLDADQKKQIVNTILSNNLDFHWKV
;
A
#
# COMPACT_ATOMS: atom_id res chain seq x y z
N MET A 1 21.52 25.74 -0.49
CA MET A 1 21.99 25.51 -1.87
C MET A 1 21.44 24.23 -2.52
N LEU A 2 20.91 23.22 -1.81
CA LEU A 2 20.08 22.16 -2.44
C LEU A 2 18.61 22.55 -2.58
N ASN A 3 18.10 23.41 -1.68
CA ASN A 3 16.70 23.83 -1.68
C ASN A 3 16.28 24.58 -2.95
N GLU A 4 17.21 25.27 -3.63
CA GLU A 4 16.96 25.98 -4.88
C GLU A 4 16.78 25.03 -6.09
N LEU A 5 17.17 23.76 -5.94
CA LEU A 5 16.92 22.71 -6.94
C LEU A 5 15.59 22.00 -6.72
N ASN A 6 14.94 22.23 -5.58
CA ASN A 6 13.67 21.59 -5.26
C ASN A 6 12.53 22.43 -5.85
N LYS A 7 11.94 21.95 -6.94
CA LYS A 7 10.71 22.54 -7.46
C LYS A 7 9.58 22.34 -6.46
N ASP A 8 8.69 23.31 -6.37
CA ASP A 8 7.49 23.17 -5.56
C ASP A 8 6.68 21.95 -6.02
N ARG A 9 6.13 21.22 -5.04
CA ARG A 9 5.23 20.09 -5.33
C ARG A 9 3.95 20.64 -5.96
N VAL A 10 3.36 19.84 -6.86
CA VAL A 10 2.05 20.13 -7.47
C VAL A 10 0.99 20.31 -6.38
N ASP A 11 0.97 19.41 -5.39
CA ASP A 11 0.18 19.54 -4.18
C ASP A 11 1.11 19.60 -2.95
N SER A 12 1.01 20.68 -2.19
CA SER A 12 1.90 20.94 -1.06
C SER A 12 1.41 20.35 0.26
N LYS A 13 0.09 20.11 0.42
CA LYS A 13 -0.50 19.72 1.71
C LYS A 13 -1.10 18.32 1.64
N LYS A 14 -0.94 17.56 2.73
CA LYS A 14 -1.63 16.29 2.90
C LYS A 14 -3.08 16.50 3.34
N PRO A 15 -4.01 15.57 3.00
CA PRO A 15 -3.83 14.46 2.07
C PRO A 15 -3.75 14.96 0.61
N ARG A 16 -2.73 14.49 -0.13
CA ARG A 16 -2.49 14.93 -1.50
C ARG A 16 -3.36 14.15 -2.49
N LYS A 17 -3.69 14.79 -3.61
CA LYS A 17 -4.37 14.13 -4.73
C LYS A 17 -3.47 13.91 -5.96
N GLU A 18 -2.43 14.71 -6.10
CA GLU A 18 -1.50 14.67 -7.23
C GLU A 18 -0.05 14.77 -6.75
N GLY A 19 0.89 14.28 -7.57
CA GLY A 19 2.30 14.26 -7.20
C GLY A 19 2.58 13.38 -5.97
N LEU A 20 1.86 12.26 -5.86
CA LEU A 20 1.99 11.31 -4.75
C LEU A 20 3.38 10.70 -4.72
N THR A 21 3.94 10.56 -3.52
CA THR A 21 5.18 9.84 -3.27
C THR A 21 4.87 8.55 -2.55
N SER A 22 5.21 7.42 -3.19
CA SER A 22 5.14 6.10 -2.59
C SER A 22 6.53 5.58 -2.25
N VAL A 23 6.70 5.01 -1.07
CA VAL A 23 7.96 4.37 -0.62
C VAL A 23 7.70 2.92 -0.23
N VAL A 24 8.78 2.14 -0.08
CA VAL A 24 8.69 0.71 0.22
C VAL A 24 9.28 0.40 1.59
N ASP A 25 8.46 -0.15 2.48
CA ASP A 25 8.91 -0.76 3.72
C ASP A 25 9.33 -2.21 3.47
N ARG A 26 10.60 -2.51 3.74
CA ARG A 26 11.19 -3.85 3.62
C ARG A 26 11.33 -4.56 4.96
N LEU A 27 10.42 -4.29 5.90
CA LEU A 27 10.46 -4.76 7.29
C LEU A 27 11.63 -4.17 8.08
N GLN A 28 11.97 -2.91 7.79
CA GLN A 28 13.01 -2.21 8.55
C GLN A 28 12.49 -1.86 9.95
N ALA A 29 13.41 -1.67 10.90
CA ALA A 29 13.06 -1.17 12.22
C ALA A 29 12.38 0.20 12.11
N ILE A 30 11.43 0.47 13.01
CA ILE A 30 10.76 1.77 13.06
C ILE A 30 11.75 2.78 13.63
N ASP A 31 12.14 3.74 12.80
CA ASP A 31 12.98 4.88 13.15
C ASP A 31 12.14 6.16 13.09
N LYS A 32 11.47 6.47 14.21
CA LYS A 32 10.47 7.54 14.26
C LYS A 32 11.08 8.92 14.02
N GLU A 33 12.24 9.21 14.60
CA GLU A 33 12.87 10.54 14.53
C GLU A 33 13.24 10.90 13.09
N ASN A 34 13.88 9.98 12.36
CA ASN A 34 14.21 10.22 10.96
C ASN A 34 12.96 10.22 10.07
N PHE A 35 11.97 9.39 10.39
CA PHE A 35 10.74 9.33 9.62
C PHE A 35 9.89 10.59 9.79
N GLU A 36 9.88 11.23 10.96
CA GLU A 36 9.19 12.51 11.20
C GLU A 36 9.66 13.63 10.24
N ILE A 37 10.95 13.62 9.88
CA ILE A 37 11.53 14.59 8.94
C ILE A 37 11.06 14.32 7.50
N LEU A 38 10.90 13.04 7.14
CA LEU A 38 10.58 12.60 5.77
C LEU A 38 9.08 12.47 5.51
N SER A 39 8.28 12.21 6.55
CA SER A 39 6.85 11.92 6.46
C SER A 39 6.03 13.01 5.76
N PRO A 40 6.35 14.32 5.82
CA PRO A 40 5.61 15.34 5.06
C PRO A 40 5.67 15.11 3.55
N TYR A 41 6.69 14.40 3.05
CA TYR A 41 6.91 14.15 1.63
C TYR A 41 6.41 12.79 1.14
N ILE A 42 5.97 11.91 2.03
CA ILE A 42 5.54 10.54 1.73
C ILE A 42 4.03 10.46 1.85
N ASP A 43 3.33 9.90 0.88
CA ASP A 43 1.87 9.80 0.88
C ASP A 43 1.41 8.34 1.05
N ILE A 44 2.16 7.39 0.49
CA ILE A 44 1.85 5.96 0.54
C ILE A 44 3.10 5.18 0.96
N VAL A 45 2.91 4.15 1.80
CA VAL A 45 3.92 3.14 2.08
C VAL A 45 3.43 1.79 1.62
N LYS A 46 4.19 1.12 0.76
CA LYS A 46 3.98 -0.30 0.45
C LYS A 46 4.80 -1.17 1.40
N ILE A 47 4.17 -2.17 2.02
CA ILE A 47 4.94 -3.27 2.61
C ILE A 47 5.39 -4.21 1.49
N TYR A 48 6.71 -4.43 1.42
CA TYR A 48 7.34 -5.10 0.29
C TYR A 48 6.84 -6.53 0.08
N ASN A 49 6.37 -6.79 -1.13
CA ASN A 49 6.12 -8.14 -1.65
C ASN A 49 5.20 -8.95 -0.71
N VAL A 50 5.54 -10.21 -0.42
CA VAL A 50 4.75 -11.12 0.44
C VAL A 50 5.04 -10.96 1.94
N ILE A 51 5.85 -9.99 2.38
CA ILE A 51 6.19 -9.80 3.80
C ILE A 51 4.97 -9.78 4.73
N PRO A 52 3.83 -9.12 4.39
CA PRO A 52 2.63 -9.17 5.24
C PRO A 52 2.15 -10.57 5.62
N LEU A 53 2.43 -11.60 4.80
CA LEU A 53 2.06 -12.99 5.08
C LEU A 53 3.07 -13.74 5.95
N LEU A 54 4.27 -13.17 6.14
CA LEU A 54 5.42 -13.84 6.79
C LEU A 54 5.68 -13.35 8.21
N ILE A 55 4.93 -12.36 8.69
CA ILE A 55 5.09 -11.76 10.01
C ILE A 55 3.80 -11.85 10.81
N SER A 56 3.89 -11.72 12.14
CA SER A 56 2.70 -11.77 12.98
C SER A 56 1.80 -10.55 12.77
N GLU A 57 0.49 -10.74 12.93
CA GLU A 57 -0.51 -9.66 12.88
C GLU A 57 -0.13 -8.49 13.79
N ALA A 58 0.34 -8.76 15.02
CA ALA A 58 0.76 -7.71 15.95
C ALA A 58 1.92 -6.82 15.44
N VAL A 59 2.88 -7.39 14.68
CA VAL A 59 3.96 -6.59 14.07
C VAL A 59 3.42 -5.75 12.92
N LEU A 60 2.51 -6.32 12.14
CA LEU A 60 1.89 -5.67 10.99
C LEU A 60 0.99 -4.52 11.43
N GLU A 61 0.09 -4.73 12.40
CA GLU A 61 -0.76 -3.70 13.00
C GLU A 61 0.06 -2.55 13.58
N LYS A 62 1.18 -2.87 14.26
CA LYS A 62 2.09 -1.85 14.78
C LYS A 62 2.68 -0.97 13.67
N LYS A 63 3.02 -1.56 12.52
CA LYS A 63 3.54 -0.82 11.36
C LYS A 63 2.47 0.01 10.67
N ILE A 64 1.29 -0.58 10.46
CA ILE A 64 0.13 0.11 9.88
C ILE A 64 -0.20 1.35 10.72
N LYS A 65 -0.36 1.16 12.03
CA LYS A 65 -0.60 2.26 12.96
C LYS A 65 0.49 3.33 12.89
N PHE A 66 1.76 2.93 12.85
CA PHE A 66 2.87 3.88 12.76
C PHE A 66 2.76 4.79 11.54
N TYR A 67 2.40 4.25 10.37
CA TYR A 67 2.24 5.06 9.15
C TYR A 67 0.97 5.92 9.18
N HIS A 68 -0.14 5.38 9.69
CA HIS A 68 -1.37 6.15 9.87
C HIS A 68 -1.21 7.35 10.81
N ASP A 69 -0.38 7.24 11.85
CA ASP A 69 -0.06 8.36 12.76
C ASP A 69 0.61 9.56 12.03
N PHE A 70 1.03 9.40 10.76
CA PHE A 70 1.62 10.44 9.90
C PHE A 70 0.76 10.81 8.68
N ASP A 71 -0.53 10.44 8.67
CA ASP A 71 -1.43 10.60 7.52
C ASP A 71 -0.83 9.99 6.24
N ILE A 72 -0.33 8.75 6.35
CA ILE A 72 0.25 7.98 5.25
C ILE A 72 -0.61 6.74 5.04
N GLN A 73 -1.09 6.55 3.81
CA GLN A 73 -1.81 5.34 3.43
C GLN A 73 -0.86 4.16 3.31
N ILE A 74 -1.32 2.96 3.62
CA ILE A 74 -0.52 1.75 3.49
C ILE A 74 -1.08 0.79 2.46
N SER A 75 -0.20 0.28 1.59
CA SER A 75 -0.54 -0.69 0.56
C SER A 75 0.08 -2.05 0.81
N THR A 76 -0.62 -3.07 0.33
CA THR A 76 -0.05 -4.41 0.13
C THR A 76 0.87 -4.43 -1.09
N GLY A 77 1.64 -5.52 -1.27
CA GLY A 77 2.37 -5.79 -2.50
C GLY A 77 1.57 -6.65 -3.47
N SER A 78 1.67 -6.34 -4.77
CA SER A 78 0.89 -7.00 -5.83
C SER A 78 1.06 -8.52 -5.89
N THR A 79 2.22 -9.04 -5.48
CA THR A 79 2.49 -10.49 -5.45
C THR A 79 1.50 -11.24 -4.55
N ILE A 80 1.02 -10.63 -3.45
CA ILE A 80 0.02 -11.26 -2.58
C ILE A 80 -1.31 -11.40 -3.32
N THR A 81 -1.72 -10.38 -4.06
CA THR A 81 -2.91 -10.44 -4.91
C THR A 81 -2.79 -11.56 -5.93
N GLU A 82 -1.67 -11.66 -6.64
CA GLU A 82 -1.44 -12.73 -7.62
C GLU A 82 -1.50 -14.13 -6.97
N LEU A 83 -0.81 -14.31 -5.84
CA LEU A 83 -0.80 -15.57 -5.07
C LEU A 83 -2.22 -15.97 -4.63
N THR A 84 -2.96 -15.03 -4.04
CA THR A 84 -4.29 -15.32 -3.47
C THR A 84 -5.35 -15.55 -4.55
N ILE A 85 -5.19 -15.00 -5.75
CA ILE A 85 -6.01 -15.37 -6.91
C ILE A 85 -5.74 -16.81 -7.32
N LEU A 86 -4.45 -17.19 -7.49
CA LEU A 86 -4.05 -18.55 -7.87
C LEU A 86 -4.52 -19.60 -6.84
N GLU A 87 -4.56 -19.23 -5.56
CA GLU A 87 -5.02 -20.11 -4.46
C GLU A 87 -6.52 -20.03 -4.18
N ASN A 88 -7.32 -19.29 -4.97
CA ASN A 88 -8.76 -19.08 -4.74
C ASN A 88 -9.09 -18.50 -3.35
N SER A 89 -8.22 -17.65 -2.82
CA SER A 89 -8.30 -17.05 -1.48
C SER A 89 -8.38 -15.51 -1.49
N PHE A 90 -8.49 -14.89 -2.67
CA PHE A 90 -8.49 -13.43 -2.85
C PHE A 90 -9.53 -12.69 -1.99
N ASP A 91 -10.79 -13.12 -1.99
CA ASP A 91 -11.85 -12.48 -1.18
C ASP A 91 -11.53 -12.50 0.32
N LYS A 92 -10.91 -13.58 0.80
CA LYS A 92 -10.47 -13.69 2.19
C LYS A 92 -9.32 -12.73 2.46
N PHE A 93 -8.34 -12.68 1.55
CA PHE A 93 -7.22 -11.75 1.66
C PHE A 93 -7.68 -10.29 1.75
N VAL A 94 -8.59 -9.85 0.87
CA VAL A 94 -9.11 -8.47 0.89
C VAL A 94 -9.80 -8.15 2.22
N LYS A 95 -10.60 -9.06 2.76
CA LYS A 95 -11.27 -8.89 4.06
C LYS A 95 -10.29 -8.77 5.21
N GLU A 96 -9.28 -9.65 5.27
CA GLU A 96 -8.26 -9.58 6.32
C GLU A 96 -7.40 -8.33 6.18
N ALA A 97 -7.05 -7.92 4.95
CA ALA A 97 -6.31 -6.69 4.71
C ALA A 97 -7.07 -5.46 5.22
N ALA A 98 -8.38 -5.38 4.92
CA ALA A 98 -9.24 -4.31 5.44
C ALA A 98 -9.30 -4.32 6.98
N LYS A 99 -9.46 -5.50 7.58
CA LYS A 99 -9.51 -5.67 9.04
C LYS A 99 -8.21 -5.24 9.74
N LEU A 100 -7.07 -5.53 9.13
CA LEU A 100 -5.74 -5.14 9.65
C LEU A 100 -5.47 -3.63 9.49
N GLY A 101 -6.26 -2.93 8.67
CA GLY A 101 -6.12 -1.50 8.43
C GLY A 101 -5.22 -1.16 7.24
N PHE A 102 -5.07 -2.05 6.25
CA PHE A 102 -4.56 -1.58 4.96
C PHE A 102 -5.54 -0.60 4.32
N ASP A 103 -5.01 0.31 3.49
CA ASP A 103 -5.82 1.27 2.74
C ASP A 103 -5.93 0.86 1.27
N ILE A 104 -4.86 0.26 0.73
CA ILE A 104 -4.71 0.02 -0.71
C ILE A 104 -4.29 -1.43 -0.98
N ILE A 105 -4.93 -2.05 -1.97
CA ILE A 105 -4.48 -3.31 -2.57
C ILE A 105 -3.74 -3.04 -3.86
N GLU A 106 -2.48 -3.46 -3.95
CA GLU A 106 -1.77 -3.44 -5.24
C GLU A 106 -2.15 -4.66 -6.09
N ILE A 107 -2.25 -4.45 -7.40
CA ILE A 107 -2.60 -5.48 -8.38
C ILE A 107 -1.58 -5.43 -9.52
N ALA A 108 -1.10 -6.60 -9.96
CA ALA A 108 -0.24 -6.73 -11.12
C ALA A 108 -0.52 -8.06 -11.83
N GLU A 109 -0.05 -8.18 -13.07
CA GLU A 109 -0.20 -9.36 -13.93
C GLU A 109 1.19 -9.92 -14.29
N ASN A 110 2.06 -10.11 -13.30
CA ASN A 110 3.43 -10.58 -13.56
C ASN A 110 3.47 -12.10 -13.81
N ASN A 111 2.64 -12.86 -13.10
CA ASN A 111 2.62 -14.32 -13.10
C ASN A 111 1.28 -14.92 -13.50
N LEU A 112 0.29 -14.08 -13.82
CA LEU A 112 -1.03 -14.48 -14.26
C LEU A 112 -1.55 -13.51 -15.32
N GLN A 113 -2.53 -13.94 -16.11
CA GLN A 113 -3.18 -13.11 -17.10
C GLN A 113 -4.65 -12.97 -16.73
N LEU A 114 -5.12 -11.73 -16.56
CA LEU A 114 -6.51 -11.45 -16.22
C LEU A 114 -7.26 -10.94 -17.44
N ASP A 115 -8.44 -11.49 -17.68
CA ASP A 115 -9.39 -10.91 -18.62
C ASP A 115 -10.13 -9.70 -18.01
N ALA A 116 -10.92 -9.01 -18.83
CA ALA A 116 -11.63 -7.81 -18.40
C ALA A 116 -12.65 -8.08 -17.28
N ASP A 117 -13.30 -9.25 -17.28
CA ASP A 117 -14.32 -9.61 -16.30
C ASP A 117 -13.67 -9.92 -14.96
N GLN A 118 -12.55 -10.65 -14.97
CA GLN A 118 -11.73 -10.90 -13.79
C GLN A 118 -11.20 -9.60 -13.17
N LYS A 119 -10.66 -8.66 -13.97
CA LYS A 119 -10.21 -7.36 -13.47
C LYS A 119 -11.35 -6.57 -12.81
N LYS A 120 -12.54 -6.59 -13.41
CA LYS A 120 -13.73 -5.94 -12.86
C LYS A 120 -14.17 -6.58 -11.55
N GLN A 121 -14.17 -7.91 -11.47
CA GLN A 121 -14.49 -8.64 -10.24
C GLN A 121 -13.51 -8.28 -9.12
N ILE A 122 -12.21 -8.29 -9.40
CA ILE A 122 -11.15 -7.93 -8.44
C ILE A 122 -11.39 -6.53 -7.87
N VAL A 123 -11.59 -5.53 -8.74
CA VAL A 123 -11.84 -4.14 -8.33
C VAL A 123 -13.10 -4.05 -7.47
N ASN A 124 -14.19 -4.72 -7.87
CA ASN A 124 -15.44 -4.71 -7.11
C ASN A 124 -15.26 -5.31 -5.71
N THR A 125 -14.54 -6.43 -5.60
CA THR A 125 -14.24 -7.05 -4.29
C THR A 125 -13.46 -6.07 -3.41
N ILE A 126 -12.43 -5.41 -3.92
CA ILE A 126 -11.61 -4.45 -3.15
C ILE A 126 -12.49 -3.29 -2.66
N LEU A 127 -13.21 -2.63 -3.57
CA LEU A 127 -14.06 -1.48 -3.26
C LEU A 127 -15.18 -1.83 -2.26
N SER A 128 -15.76 -3.03 -2.35
CA SER A 128 -16.81 -3.49 -1.43
C SER A 128 -16.32 -3.64 0.03
N ASN A 129 -15.01 -3.68 0.25
CA ASN A 129 -14.39 -3.75 1.57
C ASN A 129 -13.81 -2.38 2.02
N ASN A 130 -14.19 -1.28 1.37
CA ASN A 130 -13.73 0.09 1.66
C ASN A 130 -12.20 0.26 1.52
N LEU A 131 -11.60 -0.47 0.59
CA LEU A 131 -10.19 -0.35 0.22
C LEU A 131 -10.08 0.33 -1.15
N ASP A 132 -8.95 0.99 -1.39
CA ASP A 132 -8.56 1.48 -2.71
C ASP A 132 -7.66 0.45 -3.44
N PHE A 133 -7.42 0.66 -4.74
CA PHE A 133 -6.63 -0.24 -5.56
C PHE A 133 -5.63 0.50 -6.45
N HIS A 134 -4.41 -0.04 -6.55
CA HIS A 134 -3.39 0.47 -7.48
C HIS A 134 -2.97 -0.62 -8.46
N TRP A 135 -3.20 -0.36 -9.75
CA TRP A 135 -2.67 -1.19 -10.83
C TRP A 135 -1.20 -0.86 -11.08
N LYS A 136 -0.39 -1.91 -11.13
CA LYS A 136 0.98 -1.86 -11.61
C LYS A 136 1.01 -2.44 -13.03
N VAL A 137 1.24 -1.57 -14.00
CA VAL A 137 1.42 -1.92 -15.43
C VAL A 137 2.88 -2.28 -15.69
#